data_AF-A0A9D2EB51-F1
#
_entry.id   AF-A0A9D2EB51-F1
#
_cell.length_a   1.000
_cell.length_b   1.000
_cell.length_c   1.000
_cell.angle_alpha   90.00
_cell.angle_beta   90.00
_cell.angle_gamma   90.00
#
_symmetry.space_group_name_H-M   'P 1'
#
loop_
_entity.id
_entity.type
_entity.pdbx_description
1 polymer ?
#
loop_
_entity_poly.entity_id
_entity_poly.type
_entity_poly.pdbx_seq_one_letter_code
_entity_poly.pdbx_strand_id
1 'polypeptide(L)'
;MEKKIVNSYEDFEKLVGQQIGVSDYVEITQDRINLFADATSDHQWIHVDVERAKTESPFKSTIVHGYLTLSMLPYLWNQIIEVNNLKMMI
;
A
#
# COMPACT_ATOMS: atom_id res chain seq x y z
N MET A 1 6.85 -13.08 -7.72
CA MET A 1 7.79 -12.87 -8.85
C MET A 1 9.22 -12.71 -8.30
N GLU A 2 10.25 -12.89 -9.11
CA GLU A 2 11.64 -12.67 -8.68
C GLU A 2 11.90 -11.16 -8.52
N LYS A 3 12.57 -10.77 -7.43
CA LYS A 3 12.86 -9.36 -7.13
C LYS A 3 13.96 -8.82 -8.05
N LYS A 4 13.84 -7.56 -8.45
CA LYS A 4 14.93 -6.85 -9.10
C LYS A 4 16.04 -6.56 -8.07
N ILE A 5 17.23 -7.10 -8.29
CA ILE A 5 18.40 -6.82 -7.44
C ILE A 5 19.13 -5.57 -7.96
N VAL A 6 19.47 -4.65 -7.07
CA VAL A 6 20.25 -3.43 -7.33
C VAL A 6 21.44 -3.41 -6.39
N ASN A 7 22.67 -3.32 -6.92
CA ASN A 7 23.88 -3.41 -6.11
C ASN A 7 24.62 -2.07 -5.93
N SER A 8 24.34 -1.09 -6.78
CA SER A 8 24.94 0.24 -6.74
C SER A 8 23.97 1.33 -7.19
N TYR A 9 24.35 2.59 -6.98
CA TYR A 9 23.60 3.74 -7.47
C TYR A 9 23.49 3.72 -9.00
N GLU A 10 24.57 3.39 -9.71
CA GLU A 10 24.61 3.34 -11.18
C GLU A 10 23.70 2.24 -11.74
N ASP A 11 23.57 1.12 -11.03
CA ASP A 11 22.60 0.08 -11.37
C ASP A 11 21.17 0.58 -11.21
N PHE A 12 20.91 1.39 -10.18
CA PHE A 12 19.58 1.93 -9.92
C PHE A 12 19.19 3.00 -10.94
N GLU A 13 20.11 3.93 -11.24
CA GLU A 13 19.90 5.03 -12.19
C GLU A 13 19.50 4.53 -13.58
N LYS A 14 20.08 3.41 -14.03
CA LYS A 14 19.72 2.78 -15.32
C LYS A 14 18.25 2.35 -15.39
N LEU A 15 17.55 2.20 -14.26
CA LEU A 15 16.15 1.77 -14.21
C LEU A 15 15.15 2.93 -14.38
N VAL A 16 15.61 4.18 -14.49
CA VAL A 16 14.72 5.34 -14.73
C VAL A 16 13.89 5.11 -16.00
N GLY A 17 12.58 5.26 -15.87
CA GLY A 17 11.62 5.04 -16.96
C GLY A 17 11.29 3.58 -17.26
N GLN A 18 11.87 2.61 -16.54
CA GLN A 18 11.59 1.18 -16.72
C GLN A 18 10.61 0.66 -15.66
N GLN A 19 9.80 -0.33 -16.03
CA GLN A 19 9.02 -1.09 -15.07
C GLN A 19 9.94 -2.07 -14.33
N ILE A 20 10.06 -1.90 -13.01
CA ILE A 20 10.98 -2.68 -12.16
C ILE A 20 10.37 -3.92 -11.51
N GLY A 21 9.04 -4.05 -11.56
CA GLY A 21 8.31 -5.22 -11.09
C GLY A 21 6.84 -4.92 -10.82
N VAL A 22 6.07 -5.96 -10.51
CA VAL A 22 4.67 -5.88 -10.11
C VAL A 22 4.53 -6.74 -8.85
N SER A 23 3.95 -6.18 -7.79
CA SER A 23 3.73 -6.91 -6.54
C SER A 23 2.60 -7.92 -6.71
N ASP A 24 2.50 -8.86 -5.77
CA ASP A 24 1.32 -9.70 -5.67
C ASP A 24 0.13 -8.86 -5.18
N TYR A 25 -1.09 -9.35 -5.45
CA TYR A 25 -2.30 -8.74 -4.93
C TYR A 25 -2.35 -8.85 -3.40
N VAL A 26 -2.88 -7.81 -2.76
CA VAL A 26 -3.06 -7.77 -1.31
C VAL A 26 -4.52 -7.53 -1.02
N GLU A 27 -5.14 -8.45 -0.28
CA GLU A 27 -6.48 -8.25 0.24
C GLU A 27 -6.45 -7.24 1.39
N ILE A 28 -7.34 -6.25 1.34
CA ILE A 28 -7.53 -5.28 2.42
C ILE A 28 -8.86 -5.59 3.10
N THR A 29 -8.77 -6.15 4.30
CA THR A 29 -9.93 -6.51 5.12
C THR A 29 -10.50 -5.30 5.86
N GLN A 30 -11.77 -5.37 6.26
CA GLN A 30 -12.40 -4.36 7.09
C GLN A 30 -11.64 -4.15 8.42
N ASP A 31 -11.11 -5.22 9.01
CA ASP A 31 -10.32 -5.12 10.25
C ASP A 31 -9.06 -4.27 10.06
N ARG A 32 -8.37 -4.39 8.91
CA ARG A 32 -7.21 -3.53 8.60
C ARG A 32 -7.63 -2.07 8.40
N ILE A 33 -8.78 -1.83 7.77
CA ILE A 33 -9.36 -0.48 7.61
C ILE A 33 -9.67 0.12 9.00
N ASN A 34 -10.27 -0.65 9.90
CA ASN A 34 -10.60 -0.22 11.25
C ASN A 34 -9.34 0.08 12.09
N LEU A 35 -8.33 -0.80 12.04
CA LEU A 35 -7.05 -0.55 12.74
C LEU A 35 -6.35 0.71 12.22
N PHE A 36 -6.45 1.00 10.93
CA PHE A 36 -5.90 2.24 10.38
C PHE A 36 -6.68 3.48 10.85
N ALA A 37 -8.02 3.39 10.94
CA ALA A 37 -8.85 4.43 11.53
C ALA A 37 -8.42 4.71 12.98
N ASP A 38 -8.20 3.67 13.78
CA ASP A 38 -7.76 3.81 15.18
C ASP A 38 -6.37 4.45 15.28
N ALA A 39 -5.45 4.07 14.39
CA ALA A 39 -4.10 4.62 14.38
C ALA A 39 -4.05 6.10 13.94
N THR A 40 -5.00 6.54 13.13
CA THR A 40 -5.01 7.88 12.51
C THR A 40 -6.09 8.81 13.05
N SER A 41 -6.98 8.31 13.91
CA SER A 41 -8.18 9.00 14.40
C SER A 41 -9.15 9.41 13.28
N ASP A 42 -9.08 8.75 12.11
CA ASP A 42 -10.00 8.96 11.00
C ASP A 42 -11.08 7.87 10.97
N HIS A 43 -12.14 8.12 11.73
CA HIS A 43 -13.32 7.27 11.81
C HIS A 43 -14.46 7.77 10.91
N GLN A 44 -14.15 8.39 9.76
CA GLN A 44 -15.20 8.74 8.80
C GLN A 44 -16.03 7.50 8.44
N TRP A 45 -17.37 7.64 8.50
CA TRP A 45 -18.31 6.52 8.37
C TRP A 45 -18.15 5.72 7.07
N ILE A 46 -17.68 6.36 6.00
CA ILE A 46 -17.40 5.71 4.71
C ILE A 46 -16.32 4.62 4.81
N HIS A 47 -15.49 4.63 5.86
CA HIS A 47 -14.43 3.67 6.10
C HIS A 47 -14.84 2.58 7.09
N VAL A 48 -15.56 2.94 8.16
CA VAL A 48 -15.72 2.07 9.34
C VAL A 48 -17.16 1.62 9.62
N ASP A 49 -18.16 2.31 9.09
CA ASP A 49 -19.58 1.98 9.34
C ASP A 49 -20.16 1.17 8.18
N VAL A 50 -20.09 -0.15 8.31
CA VAL A 50 -20.53 -1.10 7.26
C VAL A 50 -22.02 -0.99 6.96
N GLU A 51 -22.86 -0.88 7.99
CA GLU A 51 -24.31 -0.83 7.83
C GLU A 51 -24.76 0.47 7.17
N ARG A 52 -24.20 1.59 7.61
CA ARG A 52 -24.45 2.88 6.97
C ARG A 52 -23.90 2.92 5.55
N ALA A 53 -22.69 2.43 5.32
CA ALA A 53 -22.09 2.38 3.98
C ALA A 53 -22.92 1.55 3.00
N LYS A 54 -23.48 0.42 3.44
CA LYS A 54 -24.35 -0.43 2.61
C LYS A 54 -25.59 0.32 2.09
N THR A 55 -26.11 1.27 2.85
CA THR A 55 -27.36 1.98 2.55
C THR A 55 -27.12 3.34 1.92
N GLU A 56 -26.27 4.16 2.52
CA GLU A 56 -26.04 5.57 2.16
C GLU A 56 -24.88 5.79 1.19
N SER A 57 -23.86 4.91 1.17
CA SER A 57 -22.71 5.08 0.26
C SER A 57 -23.15 4.90 -1.20
N PRO A 58 -22.59 5.68 -2.14
CA PRO A 58 -22.74 5.40 -3.57
C PRO A 58 -22.13 4.04 -3.96
N PHE A 59 -21.15 3.55 -3.19
CA PHE A 59 -20.47 2.27 -3.42
C PHE A 59 -21.18 1.07 -2.79
N LYS A 60 -22.20 1.30 -1.95
CA LYS A 60 -22.93 0.25 -1.19
C LYS A 60 -22.03 -0.67 -0.36
N SER A 61 -20.86 -0.16 0.01
CA SER A 61 -19.85 -0.79 0.83
C SER A 61 -18.98 0.32 1.44
N THR A 62 -18.27 -0.03 2.51
CA THR A 62 -17.12 0.76 2.98
C THR A 62 -16.05 0.83 1.90
N ILE A 63 -15.24 1.88 1.94
CA ILE A 63 -14.06 2.04 1.12
C ILE A 63 -12.83 2.21 2.01
N VAL A 64 -11.67 1.81 1.51
CA VAL A 64 -10.39 1.99 2.21
C VAL A 64 -10.03 3.48 2.36
N HIS A 65 -9.34 3.86 3.44
CA HIS A 65 -8.74 5.18 3.54
C HIS A 65 -7.74 5.39 2.40
N GLY A 66 -7.76 6.57 1.76
CA GLY A 66 -6.78 6.91 0.73
C GLY A 66 -5.34 6.84 1.26
N TYR A 67 -5.14 7.27 2.51
CA TYR A 67 -3.83 7.19 3.19
C TYR A 67 -3.42 5.77 3.54
N LEU A 68 -4.36 4.85 3.81
CA LEU A 68 -4.02 3.43 3.99
C LEU A 68 -3.48 2.87 2.67
N THR A 69 -4.16 3.13 1.54
CA THR A 69 -3.66 2.74 0.21
C THR A 69 -2.25 3.26 -0.07
N LEU A 70 -1.99 4.55 0.24
CA LEU A 70 -0.65 5.13 0.07
C LEU A 70 0.39 4.48 0.99
N SER A 71 0.02 4.21 2.25
CA SER A 71 0.91 3.58 3.24
C SER A 71 1.30 2.15 2.90
N MET A 72 0.62 1.50 1.95
CA MET A 72 0.99 0.18 1.46
C MET A 72 2.24 0.20 0.56
N LEU A 73 2.68 1.37 0.07
CA LEU A 73 3.83 1.48 -0.85
C LEU A 73 5.09 0.75 -0.37
N PRO A 74 5.57 0.89 0.88
CA PRO A 74 6.75 0.16 1.34
C PRO A 74 6.55 -1.36 1.33
N TYR A 75 5.37 -1.84 1.70
CA TYR A 75 5.04 -3.27 1.68
C TYR A 75 5.07 -3.82 0.25
N LEU A 76 4.47 -3.11 -0.71
CA LEU A 76 4.44 -3.52 -2.12
C LEU A 76 5.83 -3.39 -2.78
N TRP A 77 6.57 -2.33 -2.46
CA TRP A 77 7.94 -2.09 -2.92
C TRP A 77 8.88 -3.24 -2.53
N ASN A 78 8.79 -3.69 -1.28
CA ASN A 78 9.59 -4.81 -0.78
C ASN A 78 9.34 -6.14 -1.48
N GLN A 79 8.26 -6.28 -2.24
CA GLN A 79 7.98 -7.47 -3.05
C GLN A 79 8.68 -7.46 -4.41
N ILE A 80 9.06 -6.28 -4.92
CA ILE A 80 9.49 -6.13 -6.32
C ILE A 80 10.98 -5.83 -6.48
N ILE A 81 11.63 -5.27 -5.47
CA ILE A 81 13.03 -4.84 -5.56
C ILE A 81 13.79 -5.12 -4.26
N GLU A 82 15.07 -5.43 -4.41
CA GLU A 82 16.03 -5.54 -3.31
C GLU A 82 17.24 -4.68 -3.67
N VAL A 83 17.53 -3.71 -2.80
CA VAL A 83 18.64 -2.77 -3.00
C VAL A 83 19.70 -3.05 -1.95
N ASN A 84 20.81 -3.61 -2.41
CA ASN A 84 21.96 -3.89 -1.58
C ASN A 84 22.71 -2.59 -1.25
N ASN A 85 23.48 -2.62 -0.15
CA ASN A 85 24.28 -1.47 0.32
C ASN A 85 23.48 -0.24 0.77
N LEU A 86 22.19 -0.38 1.12
CA LEU A 86 21.43 0.65 1.82
C LEU A 86 21.72 0.64 3.32
N LYS A 87 22.00 1.82 3.89
CA LYS A 87 22.13 1.99 5.35
C LYS A 87 20.77 2.05 6.05
N MET A 88 19.76 2.60 5.38
CA MET A 88 18.40 2.75 5.89
C MET A 88 17.44 2.90 4.71
N MET A 89 16.28 2.28 4.81
CA MET A 89 15.12 2.52 3.95
C MET A 89 14.00 3.00 4.88
N ILE A 90 13.40 4.15 4.57
CA ILE A 90 12.30 4.76 5.34
C ILE A 90 10.98 4.42 4.64
#